data_AF-A0A2P2LAB5-F1
#
_entry.id   AF-A0A2P2LAB5-F1
#
_cell.length_a   1.000
_cell.length_b   1.000
_cell.length_c   1.000
_cell.angle_alpha   90.00
_cell.angle_beta   90.00
_cell.angle_gamma   90.00
#
_symmetry.space_group_name_H-M   'P 1'
#
loop_
_entity.id
_entity.type
_entity.pdbx_description
1 polymer ?
#
loop_
_entity_poly.entity_id
_entity_poly.type
_entity_poly.pdbx_seq_one_letter_code
_entity_poly.pdbx_strand_id
1 'polypeptide(L)'
;MSSFYPFGGEFFSKIDANPDLYGLVWVSTTLVFVLASLGNCATYLIQHHTDSQVSWSFDVGYVNVAACAVYGYAIVVPLAFYFLLHYLGSNASLIRLWCMWGYSLAIFLPSSLLLVIPVEFLRWIIILVAGIDSACFVALNLKSYIEGNDLTILVVTSFLLQLALAIFIKAWFFP
;
A
#
# COMPACT_ATOMS: atom_id res chain seq x y z
N MET A 1 -3.56 -21.59 0.47
CA MET A 1 -2.88 -20.90 -0.64
C MET A 1 -3.78 -19.95 -1.46
N SER A 2 -5.06 -19.73 -1.10
CA SER A 2 -5.94 -18.81 -1.85
C SER A 2 -5.88 -17.32 -1.44
N SER A 3 -5.06 -16.92 -0.46
CA SER A 3 -5.01 -15.52 0.00
C SER A 3 -4.38 -14.55 -1.01
N PHE A 4 -3.79 -15.06 -2.10
CA PHE A 4 -3.18 -14.26 -3.18
C PHE A 4 -4.07 -14.13 -4.43
N TYR A 5 -5.32 -14.62 -4.38
CA TYR A 5 -6.25 -14.53 -5.52
C TYR A 5 -7.35 -13.48 -5.24
N PRO A 6 -7.25 -12.26 -5.81
CA PRO A 6 -8.16 -11.14 -5.50
C PRO A 6 -9.57 -11.29 -6.11
N PHE A 7 -9.80 -12.28 -6.98
CA PHE A 7 -11.05 -12.43 -7.75
C PHE A 7 -12.02 -13.49 -7.20
N GLY A 8 -11.67 -14.17 -6.10
CA GLY A 8 -12.41 -15.35 -5.65
C GLY A 8 -13.63 -15.12 -4.74
N GLY A 9 -13.87 -13.91 -4.23
CA GLY A 9 -14.91 -13.66 -3.22
C GLY A 9 -14.68 -14.37 -1.86
N GLU A 10 -13.74 -15.30 -1.77
CA GLU A 10 -13.39 -16.08 -0.57
C GLU A 10 -12.56 -15.32 0.49
N PHE A 11 -12.15 -14.08 0.22
CA PHE A 11 -11.32 -13.32 1.16
C PHE A 11 -12.11 -13.02 2.45
N PHE A 12 -13.36 -12.57 2.32
CA PHE A 12 -14.21 -12.32 3.47
C PHE A 12 -14.65 -13.58 4.21
N SER A 13 -14.90 -14.70 3.51
CA SER A 13 -15.27 -15.95 4.20
C SER A 13 -14.14 -16.48 5.08
N LYS A 14 -12.88 -16.22 4.71
CA LYS A 14 -11.71 -16.56 5.53
C LYS A 14 -11.45 -15.57 6.66
N ILE A 15 -11.63 -14.27 6.43
CA ILE A 15 -11.53 -13.26 7.49
C ILE A 15 -12.66 -13.38 8.51
N ASP A 16 -13.88 -13.70 8.08
CA ASP A 16 -15.03 -13.89 8.98
C ASP A 16 -14.83 -15.10 9.90
N ALA A 17 -14.07 -16.11 9.47
CA ALA A 17 -13.71 -17.25 10.31
C ALA A 17 -12.64 -16.90 11.36
N ASN A 18 -11.62 -16.10 11.00
CA ASN A 18 -10.55 -15.64 11.90
C ASN A 18 -9.93 -14.32 11.42
N PRO A 19 -10.37 -13.15 11.92
CA PRO A 19 -9.78 -11.87 11.53
C PRO A 19 -8.37 -11.74 12.13
N ASP A 20 -7.36 -11.59 11.27
CA ASP A 20 -5.97 -11.38 11.69
C ASP A 20 -5.50 -9.94 11.46
N LEU A 21 -4.55 -9.50 12.28
CA LEU A 21 -3.85 -8.22 12.10
C LEU A 21 -2.47 -8.43 11.48
N TYR A 22 -2.24 -9.59 10.86
CA TYR A 22 -0.94 -9.93 10.28
C TYR A 22 -0.55 -8.96 9.17
N GLY A 23 -1.49 -8.59 8.30
CA GLY A 23 -1.28 -7.54 7.29
C GLY A 23 -0.81 -6.22 7.91
N LEU A 24 -1.55 -5.72 8.90
CA LEU A 24 -1.23 -4.44 9.55
C LEU A 24 0.14 -4.43 10.22
N VAL A 25 0.55 -5.53 10.87
CA VAL A 25 1.82 -5.57 11.59
C VAL A 25 2.96 -5.95 10.66
N TRP A 26 2.88 -7.12 10.02
CA TRP A 26 4.01 -7.71 9.30
C TRP A 26 4.19 -7.17 7.89
N VAL A 27 3.10 -6.98 7.13
CA VAL A 27 3.22 -6.40 5.78
C VAL A 27 3.71 -4.97 5.89
N SER A 28 3.15 -4.17 6.81
CA SER A 28 3.61 -2.79 7.05
C SER A 28 5.07 -2.74 7.53
N THR A 29 5.47 -3.54 8.53
CA THR A 29 6.87 -3.56 8.99
C THR A 29 7.83 -3.92 7.86
N THR A 30 7.50 -4.95 7.10
CA THR A 30 8.35 -5.41 5.98
C THR A 30 8.43 -4.33 4.91
N LEU A 31 7.31 -3.68 4.59
CA LEU A 31 7.27 -2.62 3.59
C LEU A 31 8.12 -1.41 4.03
N VAL A 32 8.05 -1.01 5.29
CA VAL A 32 8.91 0.06 5.84
C VAL A 32 10.39 -0.27 5.65
N PHE A 33 10.78 -1.49 6.01
CA PHE A 33 12.16 -1.94 5.85
C PHE A 33 12.59 -2.00 4.38
N VAL A 34 11.74 -2.54 3.52
CA VAL A 34 11.99 -2.68 2.08
C VAL A 34 12.09 -1.31 1.40
N LEU A 35 11.21 -0.37 1.69
CA LEU A 35 11.27 1.00 1.15
C LEU A 35 12.55 1.72 1.58
N ALA A 36 12.92 1.62 2.85
CA ALA A 36 14.10 2.29 3.36
C ALA A 36 15.41 1.70 2.80
N SER A 37 15.51 0.37 2.73
CA SER A 37 16.69 -0.33 2.22
C SER A 37 16.83 -0.20 0.70
N LEU A 38 15.77 -0.48 -0.05
CA LEU A 38 15.78 -0.44 -1.51
C LEU A 38 15.78 0.99 -2.06
N GLY A 39 15.17 1.95 -1.36
CA GLY A 39 15.26 3.36 -1.74
C GLY A 39 16.71 3.85 -1.67
N ASN A 40 17.40 3.57 -0.55
CA ASN A 40 18.84 3.86 -0.42
C ASN A 40 19.67 3.15 -1.50
N CYS A 41 19.36 1.88 -1.79
CA CYS A 41 20.03 1.13 -2.86
C CYS A 41 19.80 1.76 -4.25
N ALA A 42 18.57 2.18 -4.55
CA ALA A 42 18.22 2.82 -5.81
C ALA A 42 18.98 4.14 -5.99
N THR A 43 19.07 4.97 -4.95
CA THR A 43 19.85 6.22 -4.96
C THR A 43 21.34 5.95 -5.19
N TYR A 44 21.89 4.92 -4.53
CA TYR A 44 23.29 4.51 -4.74
C TYR A 44 23.55 4.11 -6.20
N LEU A 45 22.67 3.29 -6.80
CA LEU A 45 22.82 2.83 -8.18
C LEU A 45 22.74 3.98 -9.20
N ILE A 46 21.86 4.97 -8.95
CA ILE A 46 21.75 6.17 -9.79
C ILE A 46 23.02 7.01 -9.69
N GLN A 47 23.50 7.31 -8.48
CA GLN A 47 24.69 8.12 -8.28
C GLN A 47 25.93 7.48 -8.91
N HIS A 48 26.10 6.16 -8.74
CA HIS A 48 27.20 5.42 -9.36
C HIS A 48 27.14 5.44 -10.91
N HIS A 49 25.95 5.49 -11.51
CA HIS A 49 25.79 5.61 -12.96
C HIS A 49 26.04 7.02 -13.49
N THR A 50 25.69 8.06 -12.72
CA THR A 50 25.76 9.45 -13.18
C THR A 50 27.12 10.11 -12.90
N ASP A 51 27.74 9.87 -11.74
CA ASP A 51 28.99 10.54 -11.39
C ASP A 51 29.81 9.74 -10.35
N SER A 52 30.91 9.12 -10.79
CA SER A 52 31.73 8.24 -9.94
C SER A 52 32.56 8.95 -8.87
N GLN A 53 32.53 10.29 -8.85
CA GLN A 53 33.34 11.14 -7.95
C GLN A 53 32.57 11.61 -6.70
N VAL A 54 31.26 11.37 -6.62
CA VAL A 54 30.43 11.81 -5.49
C VAL A 54 30.39 10.72 -4.42
N SER A 55 30.74 11.08 -3.18
CA SER A 55 30.59 10.18 -2.03
C SER A 55 29.11 10.00 -1.70
N TRP A 56 28.54 8.84 -2.05
CA TRP A 56 27.19 8.47 -1.61
C TRP A 56 27.17 8.28 -0.08
N SER A 57 26.12 8.78 0.56
CA SER A 57 25.87 8.61 2.00
C SER A 57 24.50 7.99 2.22
N PHE A 58 24.43 7.03 3.13
CA PHE A 58 23.18 6.37 3.51
C PHE A 58 22.26 7.35 4.28
N ASP A 59 21.03 7.52 3.80
CA ASP A 59 20.03 8.38 4.44
C ASP A 59 19.17 7.56 5.41
N VAL A 60 19.47 7.71 6.70
CA VAL A 60 18.73 7.09 7.81
C VAL A 60 17.29 7.63 7.91
N GLY A 61 17.04 8.84 7.40
CA GLY A 61 15.74 9.48 7.39
C GLY A 61 14.70 8.71 6.58
N TYR A 62 15.12 7.87 5.62
CA TYR A 62 14.21 7.03 4.83
C TYR A 62 13.40 6.08 5.71
N VAL A 63 14.00 5.53 6.77
CA VAL A 63 13.28 4.64 7.71
C VAL A 63 12.16 5.40 8.42
N ASN A 64 12.43 6.62 8.86
CA ASN A 64 11.46 7.45 9.57
C ASN A 64 10.29 7.85 8.64
N VAL A 65 10.59 8.31 7.42
CA VAL A 65 9.54 8.67 6.45
C VAL A 65 8.72 7.45 6.05
N ALA A 66 9.37 6.30 5.81
CA ALA A 66 8.68 5.06 5.47
C ALA A 66 7.75 4.61 6.62
N ALA A 67 8.26 4.61 7.85
CA ALA A 67 7.47 4.25 9.03
C ALA A 67 6.24 5.14 9.18
N CYS A 68 6.43 6.46 9.15
CA CYS A 68 5.33 7.42 9.26
C CYS A 68 4.31 7.26 8.14
N ALA A 69 4.75 7.14 6.88
CA ALA A 69 3.86 7.02 5.74
C ALA A 69 3.07 5.70 5.75
N VAL A 70 3.76 4.56 5.93
CA VAL A 70 3.13 3.24 5.85
C VAL A 70 2.22 2.98 7.05
N TYR A 71 2.69 3.19 8.28
CA TYR A 71 1.84 2.99 9.46
C TYR A 71 0.74 4.04 9.58
N GLY A 72 1.07 5.31 9.28
CA GLY A 72 0.09 6.38 9.26
C GLY A 72 -1.03 6.05 8.27
N TYR A 73 -0.70 5.64 7.06
CA TYR A 73 -1.69 5.22 6.06
C TYR A 73 -2.50 4.00 6.52
N ALA A 74 -1.82 2.93 6.96
CA ALA A 74 -2.46 1.66 7.32
C ALA A 74 -3.38 1.77 8.55
N ILE A 75 -3.15 2.74 9.45
CA ILE A 75 -3.97 2.93 10.65
C ILE A 75 -5.04 4.00 10.42
N VAL A 76 -4.66 5.17 9.92
CA VAL A 76 -5.55 6.36 9.84
C VAL A 76 -6.60 6.19 8.76
N VAL A 77 -6.25 5.63 7.59
CA VAL A 77 -7.21 5.51 6.49
C VAL A 77 -8.33 4.54 6.84
N PRO A 78 -8.08 3.30 7.31
CA PRO A 78 -9.16 2.39 7.69
C PRO A 78 -10.00 2.92 8.86
N LEU A 79 -9.39 3.66 9.78
CA LEU A 79 -10.12 4.31 10.88
C LEU A 79 -11.08 5.38 10.37
N ALA A 80 -10.65 6.21 9.41
CA ALA A 80 -11.53 7.19 8.77
C ALA A 80 -12.68 6.52 8.01
N PHE A 81 -12.40 5.44 7.27
CA PHE A 81 -13.42 4.64 6.59
C PHE A 81 -14.38 3.97 7.59
N TYR A 82 -13.90 3.51 8.74
CA TYR A 82 -14.75 2.94 9.79
C TYR A 82 -15.78 3.95 10.28
N PHE A 83 -15.37 5.17 10.63
CA PHE A 83 -16.31 6.21 11.06
C PHE A 83 -17.27 6.60 9.94
N LEU A 84 -16.79 6.70 8.70
CA LEU A 84 -17.64 7.02 7.54
C LEU A 84 -18.68 5.93 7.27
N LEU A 85 -18.30 4.65 7.30
CA LEU A 85 -19.20 3.52 7.13
C LEU A 85 -20.23 3.43 8.25
N HIS A 86 -19.83 3.70 9.50
CA HIS A 86 -20.73 3.73 10.63
C HIS A 86 -21.74 4.89 10.54
N TYR A 87 -21.28 6.06 10.07
CA TYR A 87 -22.15 7.21 9.78
C TYR A 87 -23.19 6.89 8.68
N LEU A 88 -22.81 6.10 7.69
CA LEU A 88 -23.70 5.60 6.63
C LEU A 88 -24.60 4.43 7.07
N GLY A 89 -24.56 4.03 8.35
CA GLY A 89 -25.42 2.97 8.90
C GLY A 89 -24.93 1.55 8.64
N SER A 90 -23.70 1.36 8.17
CA SER A 90 -23.11 0.02 7.98
C SER A 90 -22.47 -0.51 9.26
N ASN A 91 -22.65 -1.81 9.53
CA ASN A 91 -22.02 -2.53 10.65
C ASN A 91 -20.60 -3.00 10.27
N ALA A 92 -19.74 -2.08 9.86
CA ALA A 92 -18.36 -2.39 9.52
C ALA A 92 -17.53 -2.70 10.79
N SER A 93 -16.63 -3.69 10.70
CA SER A 93 -15.68 -3.98 11.78
C SER A 93 -14.34 -3.31 11.48
N LEU A 94 -13.86 -2.49 12.41
CA LEU A 94 -12.56 -1.80 12.29
C LEU A 94 -11.42 -2.79 12.06
N ILE A 95 -11.45 -3.94 12.73
CA ILE A 95 -10.43 -4.99 12.60
C ILE A 95 -10.43 -5.56 11.17
N ARG A 96 -11.60 -5.76 10.56
CA ARG A 96 -11.70 -6.23 9.15
C ARG A 96 -11.15 -5.17 8.19
N LEU A 97 -11.39 -3.89 8.46
CA LEU A 97 -10.85 -2.80 7.64
C LEU A 97 -9.32 -2.70 7.75
N TRP A 98 -8.76 -2.79 8.95
CA TRP A 98 -7.30 -2.82 9.14
C TRP A 98 -6.65 -4.04 8.50
N CYS A 99 -7.28 -5.21 8.62
CA CYS A 99 -6.86 -6.44 7.97
C CYS A 99 -6.81 -6.24 6.44
N MET A 100 -7.93 -5.84 5.84
CA MET A 100 -8.05 -5.58 4.40
C MET A 100 -7.03 -4.55 3.91
N TRP A 101 -6.89 -3.40 4.58
CA TRP A 101 -5.95 -2.36 4.15
C TRP A 101 -4.50 -2.78 4.32
N GLY A 102 -4.17 -3.49 5.41
CA GLY A 102 -2.82 -4.04 5.61
C GLY A 102 -2.43 -5.02 4.50
N TYR A 103 -3.37 -5.86 4.05
CA TYR A 103 -3.13 -6.77 2.93
C TYR A 103 -3.04 -6.08 1.57
N SER A 104 -3.77 -4.98 1.36
CA SER A 104 -3.65 -4.22 0.11
C SER A 104 -2.23 -3.68 -0.11
N LEU A 105 -1.51 -3.40 0.98
CA LEU A 105 -0.13 -2.91 0.90
C LEU A 105 0.88 -3.97 0.44
N ALA A 106 0.51 -5.25 0.45
CA ALA A 106 1.43 -6.35 0.15
C ALA A 106 1.97 -6.29 -1.29
N ILE A 107 1.19 -5.76 -2.25
CA ILE A 107 1.63 -5.63 -3.65
C ILE A 107 2.82 -4.68 -3.79
N PHE A 108 2.97 -3.70 -2.89
CA PHE A 108 4.11 -2.79 -2.92
C PHE A 108 5.42 -3.46 -2.52
N LEU A 109 5.41 -4.62 -1.85
CA LEU A 109 6.63 -5.38 -1.51
C LEU A 109 7.37 -5.86 -2.78
N PRO A 110 6.78 -6.70 -3.65
CA PRO A 110 7.44 -7.11 -4.88
C PRO A 110 7.66 -5.94 -5.84
N SER A 111 6.76 -4.95 -5.88
CA SER A 111 6.95 -3.77 -6.72
C SER A 111 8.19 -2.97 -6.31
N SER A 112 8.45 -2.81 -5.01
CA SER A 112 9.63 -2.08 -4.51
C SER A 112 10.94 -2.72 -4.96
N LEU A 113 11.00 -4.06 -5.08
CA LEU A 113 12.17 -4.77 -5.64
C LEU A 113 12.41 -4.40 -7.11
N LEU A 114 11.34 -4.31 -7.90
CA LEU A 114 11.42 -3.95 -9.31
C LEU A 114 11.77 -2.47 -9.52
N LEU A 115 11.35 -1.59 -8.59
CA LEU A 115 11.62 -0.15 -8.65
C LEU A 115 13.11 0.21 -8.46
N VAL A 116 13.94 -0.71 -7.99
CA VAL A 116 15.40 -0.49 -7.87
C VAL A 116 16.04 -0.22 -9.25
N ILE A 117 15.50 -0.81 -10.31
CA ILE A 117 16.02 -0.65 -11.67
C ILE A 117 16.02 0.84 -12.06
N PRO A 118 17.15 1.44 -12.46
CA PRO A 118 17.28 2.88 -12.73
C PRO A 118 16.71 3.27 -14.11
N VAL A 119 15.47 2.87 -14.40
CA VAL A 119 14.75 3.19 -15.64
C VAL A 119 13.45 3.89 -15.28
N GLU A 120 13.43 5.21 -15.45
CA GLU A 120 12.35 6.07 -14.96
C GLU A 120 10.96 5.71 -15.51
N PHE A 121 10.86 5.46 -16.82
CA PHE A 121 9.61 5.05 -17.45
C PHE A 121 9.08 3.72 -16.88
N LEU A 122 9.97 2.75 -16.64
CA LEU A 122 9.60 1.46 -16.08
C LEU A 122 9.12 1.60 -14.63
N ARG A 123 9.75 2.47 -13.83
CA ARG A 123 9.34 2.75 -12.45
C ARG A 123 7.93 3.29 -12.37
N TRP A 124 7.57 4.24 -13.23
CA TRP A 124 6.19 4.77 -13.30
C TRP A 124 5.17 3.69 -13.67
N ILE A 125 5.47 2.83 -14.63
CA ILE A 125 4.56 1.72 -14.99
C ILE A 125 4.36 0.78 -13.80
N ILE A 126 5.45 0.33 -13.18
CA ILE A 126 5.39 -0.62 -12.06
C ILE A 126 4.56 -0.06 -10.91
N ILE A 127 4.82 1.19 -10.50
CA ILE A 127 4.14 1.76 -9.34
C ILE A 127 2.66 2.05 -9.61
N LEU A 128 2.31 2.48 -10.83
CA LEU A 128 0.91 2.72 -11.21
C LEU A 128 0.14 1.41 -11.28
N VAL A 129 0.72 0.35 -11.86
CA VAL A 129 0.10 -0.98 -11.87
C VAL A 129 -0.10 -1.50 -10.45
N ALA A 130 0.90 -1.37 -9.57
CA ALA A 130 0.79 -1.77 -8.17
C ALA A 130 -0.30 -0.98 -7.42
N GLY A 131 -0.37 0.34 -7.63
CA GLY A 131 -1.40 1.20 -7.05
C GLY A 131 -2.80 0.85 -7.52
N ILE A 132 -2.97 0.55 -8.82
CA ILE A 132 -4.25 0.10 -9.39
C ILE A 132 -4.64 -1.27 -8.82
N ASP A 133 -3.72 -2.21 -8.71
CA ASP A 133 -4.01 -3.54 -8.15
C ASP A 133 -4.43 -3.45 -6.67
N SER A 134 -3.70 -2.67 -5.86
CA SER A 134 -4.07 -2.36 -4.47
C SER A 134 -5.45 -1.69 -4.38
N ALA A 135 -5.72 -0.72 -5.26
CA ALA A 135 -7.00 -0.04 -5.32
C ALA A 135 -8.15 -0.96 -5.72
N CYS A 136 -7.95 -1.81 -6.71
CA CYS A 136 -8.93 -2.82 -7.13
C CYS A 136 -9.23 -3.79 -6.00
N PHE A 137 -8.20 -4.25 -5.27
CA PHE A 137 -8.37 -5.11 -4.11
C PHE A 137 -9.25 -4.45 -3.04
N VAL A 138 -8.96 -3.21 -2.64
CA VAL A 138 -9.79 -2.50 -1.65
C VAL A 138 -11.20 -2.24 -2.18
N ALA A 139 -11.34 -1.83 -3.43
CA ALA A 139 -12.63 -1.55 -4.05
C ALA A 139 -13.55 -2.78 -4.09
N LEU A 140 -13.02 -3.95 -4.48
CA LEU A 140 -13.76 -5.20 -4.52
C LEU A 140 -14.24 -5.61 -3.13
N ASN A 141 -13.41 -5.37 -2.12
CA ASN A 141 -13.74 -5.75 -0.75
C ASN A 141 -14.68 -4.74 -0.06
N LEU A 142 -14.64 -3.45 -0.42
CA LEU A 142 -15.58 -2.46 0.10
C LEU A 142 -17.02 -2.71 -0.35
N LYS A 143 -17.24 -3.37 -1.49
CA LYS A 143 -18.59 -3.69 -1.99
C LYS A 143 -19.44 -4.52 -1.03
N SER A 144 -18.81 -5.23 -0.10
CA SER A 144 -19.49 -6.08 0.88
C SER A 144 -20.17 -5.30 2.00
N TYR A 145 -19.92 -3.99 2.15
CA TYR A 145 -20.39 -3.20 3.30
C TYR A 145 -21.58 -2.29 3.02
N ILE A 146 -21.74 -1.82 1.78
CA ILE A 146 -22.75 -0.82 1.38
C ILE A 146 -23.17 -1.09 -0.06
N GLU A 147 -24.44 -0.86 -0.40
CA GLU A 147 -24.95 -0.88 -1.78
C GLU A 147 -25.40 0.52 -2.22
N GLY A 148 -25.35 0.82 -3.52
CA GLY A 148 -25.88 2.06 -4.08
C GLY A 148 -24.85 3.18 -4.31
N ASN A 149 -25.30 4.44 -4.23
CA ASN A 149 -24.51 5.60 -4.64
C ASN A 149 -23.31 5.88 -3.71
N ASP A 150 -23.45 5.61 -2.41
CA ASP A 150 -22.40 5.82 -1.41
C ASP A 150 -21.19 4.89 -1.63
N LEU A 151 -21.43 3.70 -2.20
CA LEU A 151 -20.36 2.77 -2.60
C LEU A 151 -19.46 3.37 -3.67
N THR A 152 -20.01 4.10 -4.64
CA THR A 152 -19.22 4.74 -5.69
C THR A 152 -18.27 5.77 -5.09
N ILE A 153 -18.75 6.59 -4.15
CA ILE A 153 -17.95 7.60 -3.45
C ILE A 153 -16.81 6.94 -2.67
N LEU A 154 -17.11 5.87 -1.92
CA LEU A 154 -16.12 5.14 -1.14
C LEU A 154 -15.05 4.47 -2.02
N VAL A 155 -15.47 3.83 -3.11
CA VAL A 155 -14.57 3.18 -4.07
C VAL A 155 -13.65 4.22 -4.72
N VAL A 156 -14.19 5.32 -5.23
CA VAL A 156 -13.40 6.40 -5.85
C VAL A 156 -12.42 6.99 -4.83
N THR A 157 -12.87 7.25 -3.61
CA THR A 157 -12.00 7.78 -2.54
C THR A 157 -10.88 6.81 -2.20
N SER A 158 -11.18 5.53 -2.04
CA SER A 158 -10.17 4.49 -1.76
C SER A 158 -9.16 4.36 -2.91
N PHE A 159 -9.63 4.45 -4.16
CA PHE A 159 -8.79 4.38 -5.35
C PHE A 159 -7.79 5.55 -5.39
N LEU A 160 -8.28 6.77 -5.15
CA LEU A 160 -7.43 7.96 -5.10
C LEU A 160 -6.40 7.88 -3.97
N LEU A 161 -6.78 7.37 -2.79
CA LEU A 161 -5.84 7.20 -1.67
C LEU A 161 -4.76 6.16 -1.96
N GLN A 162 -5.10 5.06 -2.64
CA GLN A 162 -4.13 4.02 -3.02
C GLN A 162 -3.16 4.52 -4.10
N LEU A 163 -3.66 5.25 -5.09
CA LEU A 163 -2.80 5.91 -6.08
C LEU A 163 -1.92 6.99 -5.46
N ALA A 164 -2.45 7.79 -4.54
CA ALA A 164 -1.67 8.82 -3.85
C ALA A 164 -0.50 8.21 -3.07
N LEU A 165 -0.75 7.10 -2.35
CA LEU A 165 0.31 6.36 -1.67
C LEU A 165 1.34 5.81 -2.67
N ALA A 166 0.88 5.22 -3.77
CA ALA A 166 1.76 4.67 -4.81
C ALA A 166 2.69 5.76 -5.38
N ILE A 167 2.11 6.90 -5.78
CA ILE A 167 2.87 8.06 -6.28
C ILE A 167 3.86 8.57 -5.24
N PHE A 168 3.45 8.67 -3.97
CA PHE A 168 4.32 9.07 -2.86
C PHE A 168 5.51 8.11 -2.70
N ILE A 169 5.27 6.79 -2.74
CA ILE A 169 6.33 5.78 -2.63
C ILE A 169 7.37 5.97 -3.74
N LYS A 170 6.95 6.11 -5.00
CA LYS A 170 7.89 6.33 -6.11
C LYS A 170 8.61 7.66 -5.94
N ALA A 171 7.89 8.75 -5.70
CA ALA A 171 8.47 10.09 -5.67
C ALA A 171 9.49 10.29 -4.54
N TRP A 172 9.29 9.66 -3.38
CA TRP A 172 10.17 9.84 -2.23
C TRP A 172 11.32 8.84 -2.16
N PHE A 173 11.05 7.55 -2.44
CA PHE A 173 12.04 6.48 -2.25
C PHE A 173 12.75 6.08 -3.53
N PHE A 174 12.13 6.28 -4.70
CA PHE A 174 12.66 5.84 -6.00
C PHE A 174 12.69 7.00 -7.00
N PRO A 175 13.45 8.07 -6.71
CA PRO A 175 13.56 9.25 -7.57
C PRO A 175 14.14 8.90 -8.95
#